data_AF-A0A7C3EYY5-F1
#
_entry.id   AF-A0A7C3EYY5-F1
#
_cell.length_a   1.000
_cell.length_b   1.000
_cell.length_c   1.000
_cell.angle_alpha   90.00
_cell.angle_beta   90.00
_cell.angle_gamma   90.00
#
_symmetry.space_group_name_H-M   'P 1'
#
loop_
_entity.id
_entity.type
_entity.pdbx_description
1 polymer ?
#
loop_
_entity_poly.entity_id
_entity_poly.type
_entity_poly.pdbx_seq_one_letter_code
_entity_poly.pdbx_strand_id
1 'polypeptide(L)'
;MVQSRFSGWLAAMALGWAAATAAAGAADELAPFLAVHQKATALADKKDWAEAAKAYAAFATGNEGDPCAPLAWALQGILLRRELKAPDKAREAFLRAAKAPNTPFGQATAEVARGWLARLQMEQLDAALRSYWVAHVEYPETLEALAKAKLAPPEMLVDPWGKPFAYATAALKARPDLPRQVYSLRSTSLAGDSRSIRAYLNETLKLPRKFQLKAIGGVKPLAALIAFADEPARRPVNLAEGERINGATLVKLTPQGAILFEGGAVAVLAR
;
A
#
# COMPACT_ATOMS: atom_id res chain seq x y z
N MET A 1 -19.69 62.25 60.42
CA MET A 1 -18.83 62.59 59.27
C MET A 1 -18.27 61.27 58.75
N VAL A 2 -18.55 60.72 57.57
CA VAL A 2 -19.06 61.22 56.28
C VAL A 2 -19.86 60.08 55.61
N GLN A 3 -20.94 60.46 54.91
CA GLN A 3 -21.71 59.65 53.96
C GLN A 3 -21.00 59.56 52.59
N SER A 4 -21.15 58.44 51.86
CA SER A 4 -21.46 58.39 50.40
C SER A 4 -21.42 56.92 49.94
N ARG A 5 -22.53 56.23 49.65
CA ARG A 5 -23.23 56.19 48.35
C ARG A 5 -22.29 56.23 47.14
N PHE A 6 -22.20 55.13 46.38
CA PHE A 6 -22.42 55.16 44.94
C PHE A 6 -22.88 53.80 44.41
N SER A 7 -24.11 53.82 43.91
CA SER A 7 -24.75 52.81 43.09
C SER A 7 -24.23 52.87 41.66
N GLY A 8 -24.27 51.73 40.98
CA GLY A 8 -24.46 51.68 39.53
C GLY A 8 -23.21 51.34 38.71
N TRP A 9 -23.19 50.15 38.10
CA TRP A 9 -23.54 50.00 36.69
C TRP A 9 -23.45 48.53 36.27
N LEU A 10 -24.61 47.93 36.02
CA LEU A 10 -24.77 46.75 35.18
C LEU A 10 -24.52 47.20 33.73
N ALA A 11 -23.35 46.89 33.18
CA ALA A 11 -23.11 46.97 31.74
C ALA A 11 -22.95 45.56 31.20
N ALA A 12 -24.02 45.11 30.54
CA ALA A 12 -24.07 43.89 29.76
C ALA A 12 -23.02 43.92 28.66
N MET A 13 -22.03 43.02 28.73
CA MET A 13 -21.28 42.58 27.57
C MET A 13 -21.69 41.14 27.24
N ALA A 14 -22.84 41.03 26.59
CA ALA A 14 -23.12 39.90 25.71
C ALA A 14 -22.26 40.10 24.44
N LEU A 15 -20.96 39.84 24.54
CA LEU A 15 -20.11 39.66 23.39
C LEU A 15 -20.52 38.33 22.75
N GLY A 16 -21.34 38.44 21.70
CA GLY A 16 -21.75 37.34 20.87
C GLY A 16 -20.52 36.59 20.36
N TRP A 17 -20.28 35.43 20.95
CA TRP A 17 -19.48 34.36 20.35
C TRP A 17 -20.28 33.80 19.17
N ALA A 18 -20.40 34.58 18.11
CA ALA A 18 -20.57 34.02 16.78
C ALA A 18 -19.19 33.55 16.33
N ALA A 19 -18.73 32.44 16.93
CA ALA A 19 -17.65 31.67 16.35
C ALA A 19 -18.14 31.29 14.95
N ALA A 20 -17.49 31.85 13.93
CA ALA A 20 -17.73 31.51 12.55
C ALA A 20 -17.54 30.01 12.38
N THR A 21 -18.64 29.26 12.40
CA THR A 21 -18.76 27.87 11.97
C THR A 21 -18.66 27.80 10.45
N ALA A 22 -17.56 28.34 9.92
CA ALA A 22 -17.14 28.18 8.53
C ALA A 22 -15.99 27.16 8.46
N ALA A 23 -16.07 26.08 9.24
CA ALA A 23 -15.43 24.81 8.90
C ALA A 23 -16.41 23.99 8.07
N ALA A 24 -16.87 24.58 6.96
CA ALA A 24 -17.66 23.88 5.96
C ALA A 24 -16.78 22.81 5.32
N GLY A 25 -17.00 21.57 5.78
CA GLY A 25 -17.10 20.38 4.95
C GLY A 25 -16.08 20.24 3.82
N ALA A 26 -14.80 20.09 4.15
CA ALA A 26 -14.04 19.12 3.38
C ALA A 26 -14.72 17.77 3.68
N ALA A 27 -15.61 17.34 2.79
CA ALA A 27 -16.25 16.03 2.88
C ALA A 27 -15.15 15.01 3.18
N ASP A 28 -15.35 14.14 4.17
CA ASP A 28 -14.33 13.17 4.54
C ASP A 28 -14.08 12.23 3.36
N GLU A 29 -13.06 12.55 2.58
CA GLU A 29 -12.69 11.88 1.33
C GLU A 29 -12.41 10.39 1.57
N LEU A 30 -12.05 9.99 2.80
CA LEU A 30 -11.82 8.58 3.13
C LEU A 30 -13.08 7.85 3.58
N ALA A 31 -14.12 8.53 4.07
CA ALA A 31 -15.25 7.86 4.72
C ALA A 31 -15.93 6.79 3.82
N PRO A 32 -16.22 7.05 2.52
CA PRO A 32 -16.77 6.03 1.64
C PRO A 32 -15.85 4.81 1.48
N PHE A 33 -14.54 5.05 1.33
CA PHE A 33 -13.54 3.99 1.21
C PHE A 33 -13.41 3.19 2.51
N LEU A 34 -13.40 3.83 3.67
CA LEU A 34 -13.30 3.16 4.97
C LEU A 34 -14.49 2.22 5.21
N ALA A 35 -15.70 2.61 4.83
CA ALA A 35 -16.88 1.75 4.92
C ALA A 35 -16.72 0.48 4.05
N VAL A 36 -16.19 0.63 2.83
CA VAL A 36 -15.90 -0.52 1.95
C VAL A 36 -14.77 -1.38 2.52
N HIS A 37 -13.71 -0.77 3.07
CA HIS A 37 -12.61 -1.49 3.71
C HIS A 37 -13.07 -2.31 4.91
N GLN A 38 -13.91 -1.74 5.78
CA GLN A 38 -14.52 -2.45 6.91
C GLN A 38 -15.38 -3.63 6.44
N LYS A 39 -16.23 -3.42 5.42
CA LYS A 39 -17.04 -4.49 4.81
C LYS A 39 -16.16 -5.60 4.24
N ALA A 40 -15.13 -5.24 3.47
CA ALA A 40 -14.20 -6.20 2.87
C ALA A 40 -13.41 -6.97 3.94
N THR A 41 -13.04 -6.32 5.04
CA THR A 41 -12.37 -6.97 6.18
C THR A 41 -13.30 -7.96 6.88
N ALA A 42 -14.57 -7.59 7.13
CA ALA A 42 -15.56 -8.50 7.70
C ALA A 42 -15.85 -9.73 6.80
N LEU A 43 -15.80 -9.56 5.48
CA LEU A 43 -15.88 -10.68 4.52
C LEU A 43 -14.62 -11.54 4.56
N ALA A 44 -13.44 -10.92 4.59
CA ALA A 44 -12.15 -11.58 4.74
C ALA A 44 -12.04 -12.41 6.03
N ASP A 45 -12.55 -11.92 7.15
CA ASP A 45 -12.56 -12.65 8.43
C ASP A 45 -13.41 -13.94 8.35
N LYS A 46 -14.44 -13.92 7.51
CA LYS A 46 -15.27 -15.10 7.16
C LYS A 46 -14.65 -15.95 6.05
N LYS A 47 -13.44 -15.62 5.58
CA LYS A 47 -12.74 -16.23 4.44
C LYS A 47 -13.47 -16.08 3.10
N ASP A 48 -14.36 -15.10 2.98
CA ASP A 48 -15.03 -14.78 1.72
C ASP A 48 -14.19 -13.78 0.91
N TRP A 49 -13.03 -14.27 0.47
CA TRP A 49 -12.03 -13.46 -0.23
C TRP A 49 -12.52 -12.95 -1.59
N ALA A 50 -13.41 -13.71 -2.24
CA ALA A 50 -13.98 -13.34 -3.53
C ALA A 50 -14.91 -12.13 -3.38
N GLU A 51 -15.82 -12.15 -2.41
CA GLU A 51 -16.69 -10.99 -2.16
C GLU A 51 -15.90 -9.80 -1.59
N ALA A 52 -14.88 -10.03 -0.76
CA ALA A 52 -13.99 -8.96 -0.30
C ALA A 52 -13.27 -8.25 -1.47
N ALA A 53 -12.73 -9.03 -2.43
CA ALA A 53 -12.11 -8.48 -3.63
C ALA A 53 -13.13 -7.74 -4.52
N LYS A 54 -14.35 -8.28 -4.68
CA LYS A 54 -15.44 -7.62 -5.43
C LYS A 54 -15.85 -6.30 -4.79
N ALA A 55 -15.88 -6.21 -3.45
CA ALA A 55 -16.23 -4.97 -2.75
C ALA A 55 -15.28 -3.82 -3.13
N TYR A 56 -13.97 -4.07 -3.17
CA TYR A 56 -12.99 -3.07 -3.64
C TYR A 56 -13.16 -2.74 -5.12
N ALA A 57 -13.38 -3.75 -5.98
CA ALA A 57 -13.58 -3.53 -7.41
C ALA A 57 -14.80 -2.64 -7.69
N ALA A 58 -15.90 -2.91 -6.97
CA ALA A 58 -17.16 -2.17 -7.09
C ALA A 58 -16.99 -0.71 -6.63
N PHE A 59 -16.28 -0.48 -5.52
CA PHE A 59 -15.94 0.87 -5.08
C PHE A 59 -15.12 1.61 -6.13
N ALA A 60 -14.04 0.99 -6.61
CA ALA A 60 -13.12 1.65 -7.53
C ALA A 60 -13.76 1.96 -8.91
N THR A 61 -14.63 1.07 -9.40
CA THR A 61 -15.38 1.28 -10.65
C THR A 61 -16.49 2.30 -10.49
N GLY A 62 -17.19 2.30 -9.34
CA GLY A 62 -18.27 3.24 -9.07
C GLY A 62 -17.80 4.66 -8.74
N ASN A 63 -16.51 4.83 -8.45
CA ASN A 63 -15.94 6.08 -7.97
C ASN A 63 -14.61 6.41 -8.67
N GLU A 64 -14.54 6.32 -10.01
CA GLU A 64 -13.26 6.51 -10.75
C GLU A 64 -12.56 7.85 -10.48
N GLY A 65 -13.32 8.89 -10.12
CA GLY A 65 -12.79 10.21 -9.74
C GLY A 65 -12.35 10.33 -8.27
N ASP A 66 -12.62 9.33 -7.44
CA ASP A 66 -12.27 9.34 -6.02
C ASP A 66 -10.77 9.05 -5.82
N PRO A 67 -10.06 9.84 -4.99
CA PRO A 67 -8.63 9.65 -4.75
C PRO A 67 -8.27 8.26 -4.20
N CYS A 68 -9.21 7.55 -3.58
CA CYS A 68 -9.04 6.21 -3.02
C CYS A 68 -9.34 5.07 -4.01
N ALA A 69 -9.93 5.33 -5.17
CA ALA A 69 -10.21 4.29 -6.15
C ALA A 69 -8.95 3.51 -6.58
N PRO A 70 -7.78 4.15 -6.83
CA PRO A 70 -6.53 3.43 -7.08
C PRO A 70 -6.09 2.54 -5.90
N LEU A 71 -6.32 2.98 -4.65
CA LEU A 71 -5.98 2.19 -3.48
C LEU A 71 -6.88 0.96 -3.35
N ALA A 72 -8.17 1.09 -3.65
CA ALA A 72 -9.08 -0.03 -3.71
C ALA A 72 -8.65 -1.06 -4.78
N TRP A 73 -8.24 -0.61 -5.97
CA TRP A 73 -7.64 -1.50 -6.97
C TRP A 73 -6.38 -2.21 -6.44
N ALA A 74 -5.50 -1.51 -5.72
CA ALA A 74 -4.31 -2.13 -5.13
C ALA A 74 -4.67 -3.20 -4.08
N LEU A 75 -5.59 -2.92 -3.16
CA LEU A 75 -6.05 -3.88 -2.15
C LEU A 75 -6.75 -5.09 -2.77
N GLN A 76 -7.54 -4.87 -3.83
CA GLN A 76 -8.10 -5.97 -4.61
C GLN A 76 -7.00 -6.84 -5.22
N GLY A 77 -5.99 -6.23 -5.84
CA GLY A 77 -4.85 -6.96 -6.43
C GLY A 77 -4.13 -7.83 -5.40
N ILE A 78 -3.94 -7.32 -4.18
CA ILE A 78 -3.34 -8.07 -3.07
C ILE A 78 -4.19 -9.29 -2.71
N LEU A 79 -5.51 -9.14 -2.55
CA LEU A 79 -6.42 -10.25 -2.25
C LEU A 79 -6.45 -11.28 -3.38
N LEU A 80 -6.56 -10.83 -4.63
CA LEU A 80 -6.56 -11.69 -5.82
C LEU A 80 -5.29 -12.53 -5.91
N ARG A 81 -4.12 -11.92 -5.67
CA ARG A 81 -2.85 -12.64 -5.74
C ARG A 81 -2.66 -13.59 -4.56
N ARG A 82 -2.95 -13.15 -3.33
CA ARG A 82 -2.59 -13.89 -2.11
C ARG A 82 -3.59 -15.01 -1.80
N GLU A 83 -4.87 -14.68 -1.78
CA GLU A 83 -5.92 -15.58 -1.29
C GLU A 83 -6.55 -16.38 -2.43
N LEU A 84 -6.80 -15.73 -3.56
CA LEU A 84 -7.50 -16.35 -4.70
C LEU A 84 -6.56 -16.95 -5.74
N LYS A 85 -5.23 -16.75 -5.60
CA LYS A 85 -4.20 -17.26 -6.51
C LYS A 85 -4.49 -16.93 -7.99
N ALA A 86 -5.01 -15.74 -8.26
CA ALA A 86 -5.39 -15.27 -9.59
C ALA A 86 -4.42 -14.16 -10.07
N PRO A 87 -3.19 -14.51 -10.51
CA PRO A 87 -2.14 -13.53 -10.81
C PRO A 87 -2.50 -12.59 -11.97
N ASP A 88 -3.24 -13.06 -12.98
CA ASP A 88 -3.60 -12.23 -14.14
C ASP A 88 -4.62 -11.14 -13.75
N LYS A 89 -5.66 -11.51 -13.00
CA LYS A 89 -6.63 -10.54 -12.45
C LYS A 89 -5.95 -9.58 -11.46
N ALA A 90 -5.00 -10.07 -10.67
CA ALA A 90 -4.23 -9.23 -9.77
C ALA A 90 -3.40 -8.20 -10.55
N ARG A 91 -2.73 -8.63 -11.64
CA ARG A 91 -1.98 -7.75 -12.54
C ARG A 91 -2.86 -6.65 -13.13
N GLU A 92 -4.06 -6.98 -13.62
CA GLU A 92 -5.02 -5.99 -14.13
C GLU A 92 -5.37 -4.94 -13.07
N ALA A 93 -5.67 -5.38 -11.84
CA ALA A 93 -5.97 -4.47 -10.74
C ALA A 93 -4.78 -3.55 -10.41
N PHE A 94 -3.56 -4.10 -10.33
CA PHE A 94 -2.37 -3.28 -10.10
C PHE A 94 -2.03 -2.32 -11.25
N LEU A 95 -2.29 -2.71 -12.51
CA LEU A 95 -2.13 -1.80 -13.65
C LEU A 95 -3.08 -0.60 -13.57
N ARG A 96 -4.31 -0.79 -13.03
CA ARG A 96 -5.23 0.32 -12.76
C ARG A 96 -4.73 1.18 -11.60
N ALA A 97 -4.30 0.56 -10.50
CA ALA A 97 -3.77 1.27 -9.35
C ALA A 97 -2.48 2.07 -9.66
N ALA A 98 -1.63 1.58 -10.58
CA ALA A 98 -0.41 2.26 -11.00
C ALA A 98 -0.66 3.56 -11.78
N LYS A 99 -1.89 3.77 -12.29
CA LYS A 99 -2.32 5.00 -12.97
C LYS A 99 -2.92 6.02 -12.01
N ALA A 100 -2.64 5.92 -10.71
CA ALA A 100 -3.14 6.84 -9.72
C ALA A 100 -2.75 8.31 -10.06
N PRO A 101 -3.57 9.30 -9.66
CA PRO A 101 -3.28 10.71 -9.88
C PRO A 101 -1.93 11.14 -9.30
N ASN A 102 -1.33 12.19 -9.89
CA ASN A 102 -0.05 12.74 -9.45
C ASN A 102 -0.17 13.61 -8.17
N THR A 103 -0.72 13.04 -7.11
CA THR A 103 -0.80 13.61 -5.75
C THR A 103 0.11 12.81 -4.82
N PRO A 104 0.52 13.31 -3.63
CA PRO A 104 1.35 12.52 -2.72
C PRO A 104 0.75 11.14 -2.38
N PHE A 105 -0.56 11.09 -2.12
CA PHE A 105 -1.28 9.84 -1.86
C PHE A 105 -1.38 8.94 -3.11
N GLY A 106 -1.65 9.51 -4.28
CA GLY A 106 -1.71 8.78 -5.54
C GLY A 106 -0.35 8.21 -5.95
N GLN A 107 0.73 8.99 -5.85
CA GLN A 107 2.11 8.57 -6.07
C GLN A 107 2.48 7.39 -5.17
N ALA A 108 2.20 7.51 -3.86
CA ALA A 108 2.46 6.44 -2.91
C ALA A 108 1.68 5.16 -3.31
N THR A 109 0.43 5.31 -3.74
CA THR A 109 -0.40 4.16 -4.17
C THR A 109 0.14 3.53 -5.45
N ALA A 110 0.58 4.35 -6.41
CA ALA A 110 1.20 3.89 -7.65
C ALA A 110 2.54 3.18 -7.40
N GLU A 111 3.33 3.62 -6.42
CA GLU A 111 4.56 2.94 -6.01
C GLU A 111 4.26 1.56 -5.40
N VAL A 112 3.26 1.45 -4.53
CA VAL A 112 2.80 0.14 -4.01
C VAL A 112 2.40 -0.78 -5.17
N ALA A 113 1.58 -0.28 -6.10
CA ALA A 113 1.09 -1.04 -7.24
C ALA A 113 2.21 -1.51 -8.18
N ARG A 114 3.15 -0.61 -8.54
CA ARG A 114 4.36 -0.97 -9.31
C ARG A 114 5.23 -1.98 -8.57
N GLY A 115 5.34 -1.85 -7.26
CA GLY A 115 5.95 -2.83 -6.36
C GLY A 115 5.39 -4.24 -6.57
N TRP A 116 4.07 -4.37 -6.61
CA TRP A 116 3.41 -5.66 -6.85
C TRP A 116 3.56 -6.16 -8.29
N LEU A 117 3.44 -5.27 -9.28
CA LEU A 117 3.62 -5.63 -10.69
C LEU A 117 5.02 -6.22 -10.96
N ALA A 118 6.06 -5.60 -10.40
CA ALA A 118 7.43 -6.08 -10.54
C ALA A 118 7.61 -7.48 -9.94
N ARG A 119 6.96 -7.76 -8.80
CA ARG A 119 6.97 -9.09 -8.18
C ARG A 119 6.27 -10.12 -9.06
N LEU A 120 5.09 -9.79 -9.60
CA LEU A 120 4.39 -10.67 -10.54
C LEU A 120 5.19 -10.91 -11.82
N GLN A 121 5.89 -9.91 -12.34
CA GLN A 121 6.80 -10.07 -13.47
C GLN A 121 7.98 -11.00 -13.13
N MET A 122 8.60 -10.82 -11.95
CA MET A 122 9.67 -11.73 -11.50
C MET A 122 9.19 -13.18 -11.37
N GLU A 123 7.95 -13.44 -10.94
CA GLU A 123 7.39 -14.81 -10.92
C GLU A 123 7.25 -15.40 -12.32
N GLN A 124 6.82 -14.60 -13.29
CA GLN A 124 6.70 -15.05 -14.68
C GLN A 124 8.07 -15.28 -15.32
N LEU A 125 9.04 -14.42 -15.04
CA LEU A 125 10.43 -14.61 -15.47
C LEU A 125 11.07 -15.84 -14.81
N ASP A 126 10.81 -16.11 -13.53
CA ASP A 126 11.26 -17.32 -12.82
C ASP A 126 10.73 -18.59 -13.53
N ALA A 127 9.44 -18.58 -13.91
CA ALA A 127 8.84 -19.66 -14.69
C ALA A 127 9.48 -19.81 -16.07
N ALA A 128 9.67 -18.71 -16.81
CA ALA A 128 10.32 -18.72 -18.13
C ALA A 128 11.77 -19.22 -18.07
N LEU A 129 12.54 -18.82 -17.05
CA LEU A 129 13.89 -19.29 -16.80
C LEU A 129 13.92 -20.80 -16.54
N ARG A 130 12.97 -21.35 -15.77
CA ARG A 130 12.86 -22.79 -15.54
C ARG A 130 12.52 -23.53 -16.83
N SER A 131 11.59 -23.01 -17.63
CA SER A 131 11.26 -23.59 -18.94
C SER A 131 12.47 -23.59 -19.88
N TYR A 132 13.27 -22.52 -19.87
CA TYR A 132 14.52 -22.47 -20.62
C TYR A 132 15.50 -23.55 -20.16
N TRP A 133 15.68 -23.69 -18.84
CA TRP A 133 16.58 -24.69 -18.26
C TRP A 133 16.17 -26.12 -18.61
N VAL A 134 14.87 -26.44 -18.66
CA VAL A 134 14.40 -27.78 -19.06
C VAL A 134 14.84 -28.14 -20.48
N ALA A 135 14.89 -27.17 -21.39
CA ALA A 135 15.28 -27.39 -22.77
C ALA A 135 16.80 -27.38 -23.01
N HIS A 136 17.57 -26.62 -22.22
CA HIS A 136 19.00 -26.40 -22.46
C HIS A 136 19.93 -27.00 -21.38
N VAL A 137 19.36 -27.44 -20.25
CA VAL A 137 20.07 -27.92 -19.06
C VAL A 137 21.02 -26.87 -18.46
N GLU A 138 20.78 -25.61 -18.77
CA GLU A 138 21.46 -24.45 -18.21
C GLU A 138 20.54 -23.23 -18.26
N TYR A 139 20.73 -22.29 -17.34
CA TYR A 139 20.08 -20.99 -17.43
C TYR A 139 20.76 -20.14 -18.53
N PRO A 140 20.02 -19.24 -19.20
CA PRO A 140 20.61 -18.41 -20.23
C PRO A 140 21.65 -17.46 -19.63
N GLU A 141 22.59 -16.99 -20.43
CA GLU A 141 23.56 -15.97 -19.98
C GLU A 141 22.89 -14.62 -19.70
N THR A 142 21.85 -14.29 -20.47
CA THR A 142 21.14 -13.01 -20.44
C THR A 142 19.63 -13.20 -20.52
N LEU A 143 18.85 -12.23 -20.03
CA LEU A 143 17.39 -12.32 -20.06
C LEU A 143 16.81 -12.19 -21.48
N GLU A 144 17.51 -11.53 -22.39
CA GLU A 144 17.14 -11.37 -23.80
C GLU A 144 17.06 -12.72 -24.53
N ALA A 145 17.79 -13.74 -24.06
CA ALA A 145 17.69 -15.09 -24.58
C ALA A 145 16.28 -15.68 -24.38
N LEU A 146 15.57 -15.29 -23.32
CA LEU A 146 14.17 -15.71 -23.09
C LEU A 146 13.24 -15.16 -24.17
N ALA A 147 13.46 -13.92 -24.61
CA ALA A 147 12.69 -13.32 -25.70
C ALA A 147 12.99 -13.96 -27.05
N LYS A 148 14.27 -14.24 -27.35
CA LYS A 148 14.66 -14.98 -28.55
C LYS A 148 14.04 -16.38 -28.59
N ALA A 149 13.96 -17.04 -27.45
CA ALA A 149 13.31 -18.34 -27.28
C ALA A 149 11.77 -18.27 -27.22
N LYS A 150 11.17 -17.06 -27.31
CA LYS A 150 9.72 -16.82 -27.18
C LYS A 150 9.12 -17.32 -25.86
N LEU A 151 9.91 -17.37 -24.79
CA LEU A 151 9.47 -17.77 -23.44
C LEU A 151 8.98 -16.59 -22.61
N ALA A 152 9.45 -15.38 -22.91
CA ALA A 152 8.99 -14.14 -22.31
C ALA A 152 8.97 -13.04 -23.37
N PRO A 153 7.96 -12.17 -23.43
CA PRO A 153 7.96 -11.06 -24.37
C PRO A 153 8.94 -9.95 -23.91
N PRO A 154 9.47 -9.12 -24.83
CA PRO A 154 10.50 -8.12 -24.51
C PRO A 154 10.10 -7.14 -23.39
N GLU A 155 8.83 -6.73 -23.33
CA GLU A 155 8.29 -5.83 -22.30
C GLU A 155 8.34 -6.42 -20.89
N MET A 156 8.50 -7.74 -20.74
CA MET A 156 8.65 -8.41 -19.44
C MET A 156 10.08 -8.31 -18.90
N LEU A 157 11.05 -7.94 -19.74
CA LEU A 157 12.47 -7.88 -19.34
C LEU A 157 12.85 -6.59 -18.62
N VAL A 158 11.93 -5.63 -18.56
CA VAL A 158 12.05 -4.39 -17.79
C VAL A 158 11.02 -4.36 -16.67
N ASP A 159 11.41 -3.77 -15.55
CA ASP A 159 10.54 -3.56 -14.40
C ASP A 159 9.51 -2.45 -14.69
N PRO A 160 8.49 -2.27 -13.83
CA PRO A 160 7.46 -1.25 -14.02
C PRO A 160 7.94 0.21 -13.95
N TRP A 161 9.22 0.44 -13.61
CA TRP A 161 9.88 1.75 -13.68
C TRP A 161 10.73 1.90 -14.94
N GLY A 162 10.69 0.92 -15.85
CA GLY A 162 11.45 0.90 -17.10
C GLY A 162 12.93 0.54 -16.91
N LYS A 163 13.33 0.05 -15.73
CA LYS A 163 14.71 -0.36 -15.47
C LYS A 163 14.89 -1.85 -15.76
N PRO A 164 16.07 -2.29 -16.24
CA PRO A 164 16.32 -3.71 -16.40
C PRO A 164 16.33 -4.43 -15.05
N PHE A 165 15.90 -5.69 -15.05
CA PHE A 165 16.11 -6.57 -13.90
C PHE A 165 17.60 -6.91 -13.76
N ALA A 166 18.09 -6.94 -12.53
CA ALA A 166 19.41 -7.45 -12.22
C ALA A 166 19.37 -8.98 -12.28
N TYR A 167 20.06 -9.54 -13.28
CA TYR A 167 20.16 -10.97 -13.54
C TYR A 167 21.63 -11.41 -13.50
N ALA A 168 21.89 -12.51 -12.81
CA ALA A 168 23.20 -13.13 -12.79
C ALA A 168 23.06 -14.64 -12.67
N THR A 169 24.04 -15.35 -13.22
CA THR A 169 24.13 -16.81 -13.15
C THR A 169 25.43 -17.23 -12.46
N ALA A 170 25.43 -18.43 -11.91
CA ALA A 170 26.58 -19.04 -11.25
C ALA A 170 26.58 -20.55 -11.47
N ALA A 171 27.74 -21.18 -11.32
CA ALA A 171 27.86 -22.63 -11.24
C ALA A 171 27.32 -23.14 -9.89
N LEU A 172 26.97 -24.43 -9.84
CA LEU A 172 26.64 -25.08 -8.56
C LEU A 172 27.91 -25.23 -7.72
N LYS A 173 27.83 -24.93 -6.42
CA LYS A 173 28.97 -25.10 -5.49
C LYS A 173 29.52 -26.54 -5.50
N ALA A 174 28.65 -27.54 -5.65
CA ALA A 174 29.02 -28.94 -5.68
C ALA A 174 29.51 -29.44 -7.06
N ARG A 175 29.25 -28.69 -8.14
CA ARG A 175 29.58 -29.03 -9.52
C ARG A 175 30.02 -27.76 -10.27
N PRO A 176 31.24 -27.25 -10.01
CA PRO A 176 31.75 -26.03 -10.64
C PRO A 176 32.01 -26.21 -12.14
N ASP A 177 32.09 -27.45 -12.61
CA ASP A 177 32.20 -27.84 -14.03
C ASP A 177 30.93 -27.57 -14.83
N LEU A 178 29.78 -27.43 -14.16
CA LEU A 178 28.50 -27.12 -14.78
C LEU A 178 28.19 -25.62 -14.60
N PRO A 179 28.43 -24.77 -15.62
CA PRO A 179 28.15 -23.35 -15.52
C PRO A 179 26.64 -23.09 -15.53
N ARG A 180 26.24 -21.90 -15.04
CA ARG A 180 24.87 -21.36 -15.13
C ARG A 180 23.77 -22.30 -14.62
N GLN A 181 24.05 -22.99 -13.52
CA GLN A 181 23.11 -23.91 -12.87
C GLN A 181 22.32 -23.24 -11.74
N VAL A 182 22.76 -22.05 -11.30
CA VAL A 182 22.05 -21.21 -10.34
C VAL A 182 21.90 -19.82 -10.94
N TYR A 183 20.80 -19.14 -10.64
CA TYR A 183 20.62 -17.73 -10.98
C TYR A 183 20.08 -16.92 -9.80
N SER A 184 20.28 -15.61 -9.90
CA SER A 184 19.62 -14.58 -9.09
C SER A 184 18.87 -13.61 -10.00
N LEU A 185 17.63 -13.30 -9.65
CA LEU A 185 16.80 -12.33 -10.34
C LEU A 185 16.26 -11.31 -9.33
N ARG A 186 16.50 -10.01 -9.57
CA ARG A 186 16.08 -8.91 -8.69
C ARG A 186 15.60 -7.71 -9.51
N SER A 187 14.59 -7.00 -9.03
CA SER A 187 14.29 -5.65 -9.55
C SER A 187 15.29 -4.67 -8.95
N THR A 188 15.86 -3.78 -9.77
CA THR A 188 16.76 -2.72 -9.29
C THR A 188 16.02 -1.63 -8.51
N SER A 189 14.69 -1.58 -8.64
CA SER A 189 13.81 -0.60 -7.99
C SER A 189 13.22 -1.10 -6.67
N LEU A 190 13.43 -2.38 -6.32
CA LEU A 190 12.84 -2.99 -5.12
C LEU A 190 13.88 -3.73 -4.29
N ALA A 191 13.66 -3.73 -2.97
CA ALA A 191 14.37 -4.62 -2.07
C ALA A 191 13.88 -6.07 -2.22
N GLY A 192 14.82 -7.02 -2.15
CA GLY A 192 14.55 -8.45 -2.24
C GLY A 192 14.84 -9.06 -3.61
N ASP A 193 14.58 -10.35 -3.74
CA ASP A 193 14.75 -11.14 -4.97
C ASP A 193 13.46 -11.90 -5.32
N SER A 194 13.43 -12.59 -6.48
CA SER A 194 12.27 -13.38 -6.91
C SER A 194 11.86 -14.47 -5.91
N ARG A 195 12.78 -14.95 -5.06
CA ARG A 195 12.52 -16.00 -4.07
C ARG A 195 11.87 -15.44 -2.80
N SER A 196 12.04 -14.15 -2.53
CA SER A 196 11.51 -13.47 -1.35
C SER A 196 10.01 -13.15 -1.41
N ILE A 197 9.32 -13.43 -2.53
CA ILE A 197 7.91 -13.03 -2.70
C ILE A 197 7.01 -13.63 -1.63
N ARG A 198 7.25 -14.89 -1.22
CA ARG A 198 6.47 -15.52 -0.14
C ARG A 198 6.67 -14.81 1.21
N ALA A 199 7.90 -14.40 1.51
CA ALA A 199 8.19 -13.64 2.73
C ALA A 199 7.44 -12.29 2.70
N TYR A 200 7.45 -11.64 1.55
CA TYR A 200 6.76 -10.38 1.34
C TYR A 200 5.22 -10.48 1.45
N LEU A 201 4.61 -11.55 0.92
CA LEU A 201 3.18 -11.84 1.12
C LEU A 201 2.83 -11.92 2.62
N ASN A 202 3.71 -12.54 3.41
CA ASN A 202 3.54 -12.65 4.85
C ASN A 202 3.77 -11.32 5.58
N GLU A 203 4.71 -10.49 5.13
CA GLU A 203 4.93 -9.14 5.69
C GLU A 203 3.72 -8.23 5.45
N THR A 204 3.09 -8.35 4.28
CA THR A 204 1.87 -7.61 3.92
C THR A 204 0.73 -7.87 4.91
N LEU A 205 0.65 -9.06 5.49
CA LEU A 205 -0.34 -9.43 6.51
C LEU A 205 -0.05 -8.82 7.89
N LYS A 206 1.21 -8.52 8.18
CA LYS A 206 1.63 -8.05 9.49
C LYS A 206 1.34 -6.57 9.66
N LEU A 207 1.56 -5.76 8.61
CA LEU A 207 1.46 -4.30 8.71
C LEU A 207 0.12 -3.81 9.31
N PRO A 208 -1.06 -4.24 8.84
CA PRO A 208 -2.34 -3.79 9.41
C PRO A 208 -2.51 -4.20 10.88
N ARG A 209 -1.82 -5.25 11.32
CA ARG A 209 -1.86 -5.76 12.69
C ARG A 209 -0.82 -5.12 13.60
N LYS A 210 0.17 -4.40 13.06
CA LYS A 210 1.19 -3.69 13.86
C LYS A 210 0.65 -2.41 14.47
N PHE A 211 -0.33 -1.76 13.83
CA PHE A 211 -0.75 -0.41 14.20
C PHE A 211 -2.22 -0.36 14.62
N GLN A 212 -2.52 0.50 15.60
CA GLN A 212 -3.88 0.86 15.99
C GLN A 212 -4.01 2.37 16.06
N LEU A 213 -5.04 2.92 15.43
CA LEU A 213 -5.39 4.31 15.56
C LEU A 213 -6.11 4.53 16.90
N LYS A 214 -5.56 5.37 17.79
CA LYS A 214 -6.13 5.65 19.11
C LYS A 214 -6.94 6.95 19.15
N ALA A 215 -6.43 7.97 18.48
CA ALA A 215 -7.09 9.27 18.39
C ALA A 215 -6.63 10.00 17.14
N ILE A 216 -7.46 10.93 16.67
CA ILE A 216 -7.09 11.94 15.68
C ILE A 216 -7.44 13.28 16.29
N GLY A 217 -6.49 14.20 16.27
CA GLY A 217 -6.65 15.52 16.89
C GLY A 217 -5.79 16.59 16.20
N GLY A 218 -5.88 17.81 16.69
CA GLY A 218 -5.17 18.97 16.16
C GLY A 218 -6.05 19.86 15.28
N VAL A 219 -5.84 21.17 15.39
CA VAL A 219 -6.43 22.18 14.49
C VAL A 219 -5.39 22.40 13.38
N LYS A 220 -5.47 21.59 12.31
CA LYS A 220 -4.64 21.61 11.08
C LYS A 220 -3.16 22.07 11.25
N PRO A 221 -2.16 21.20 11.03
CA PRO A 221 -2.27 19.84 10.48
C PRO A 221 -2.93 18.87 11.48
N LEU A 222 -3.68 17.91 10.95
CA LEU A 222 -4.19 16.80 11.77
C LEU A 222 -2.99 15.94 12.21
N ALA A 223 -3.09 15.39 13.42
CA ALA A 223 -2.17 14.40 13.94
C ALA A 223 -2.94 13.14 14.36
N ALA A 224 -2.42 11.98 13.98
CA ALA A 224 -2.89 10.67 14.40
C ALA A 224 -2.07 10.18 15.59
N LEU A 225 -2.73 9.78 16.67
CA LEU A 225 -2.10 9.04 17.76
C LEU A 225 -2.14 7.55 17.40
N ILE A 226 -1.00 7.01 16.99
CA ILE A 226 -0.85 5.61 16.56
C ILE A 226 -0.17 4.79 17.66
N ALA A 227 -0.82 3.71 18.09
CA ALA A 227 -0.26 2.72 19.01
C ALA A 227 0.23 1.46 18.27
N PHE A 228 1.07 0.67 18.95
CA PHE A 228 1.62 -0.58 18.43
C PHE A 228 0.81 -1.75 18.99
N ALA A 229 0.10 -2.48 18.12
CA ALA A 229 -0.77 -3.57 18.58
C ALA A 229 0.03 -4.80 19.02
N ASP A 230 1.21 -5.00 18.45
CA ASP A 230 2.17 -6.06 18.77
C ASP A 230 3.05 -5.72 19.98
N GLU A 231 3.21 -4.43 20.29
CA GLU A 231 3.99 -3.93 21.43
C GLU A 231 3.15 -3.01 22.33
N PRO A 232 2.15 -3.53 23.08
CA PRO A 232 1.20 -2.69 23.82
C PRO A 232 1.84 -1.86 24.95
N ALA A 233 3.03 -2.25 25.42
CA ALA A 233 3.80 -1.49 26.40
C ALA A 233 4.47 -0.24 25.80
N ARG A 234 4.58 -0.16 24.47
CA ARG A 234 5.20 0.96 23.78
C ARG A 234 4.25 2.15 23.73
N ARG A 235 4.79 3.33 24.03
CA ARG A 235 4.01 4.57 24.03
C ARG A 235 3.48 4.88 22.61
N PRO A 236 2.20 5.28 22.47
CA PRO A 236 1.68 5.76 21.20
C PRO A 236 2.46 6.97 20.69
N VAL A 237 2.50 7.13 19.37
CA VAL A 237 3.24 8.20 18.68
C VAL A 237 2.25 9.09 17.94
N ASN A 238 2.42 10.41 18.04
CA ASN A 238 1.70 11.37 17.21
C ASN A 238 2.37 11.47 15.84
N LEU A 239 1.60 11.34 14.78
CA LEU A 239 2.09 11.44 13.40
C LEU A 239 1.24 12.38 12.56
N ALA A 240 1.89 13.24 11.79
CA ALA A 240 1.29 13.97 10.69
C ALA A 240 1.46 13.23 9.35
N GLU A 241 0.69 13.62 8.33
CA GLU A 241 0.89 13.11 6.97
C GLU A 241 2.34 13.33 6.49
N GLY A 242 2.94 12.32 5.88
CA GLY A 242 4.33 12.29 5.44
C GLY A 242 5.32 11.75 6.48
N GLU A 243 4.95 11.68 7.76
CA GLU A 243 5.82 11.16 8.81
C GLU A 243 5.89 9.63 8.83
N ARG A 244 6.95 9.10 9.45
CA ARG A 244 7.26 7.66 9.46
C ARG A 244 7.24 7.06 10.86
N ILE A 245 6.81 5.81 10.95
CA ILE A 245 6.79 5.00 12.16
C ILE A 245 7.18 3.55 11.82
N ASN A 246 8.26 3.05 12.42
CA ASN A 246 8.79 1.69 12.16
C ASN A 246 8.86 1.31 10.67
N GLY A 247 9.34 2.23 9.81
CA GLY A 247 9.45 2.00 8.36
C GLY A 247 8.17 2.26 7.55
N ALA A 248 7.00 2.34 8.20
CA ALA A 248 5.74 2.72 7.56
C ALA A 248 5.62 4.25 7.47
N THR A 249 5.11 4.77 6.36
CA THR A 249 4.83 6.21 6.17
C THR A 249 3.33 6.45 6.26
N LEU A 250 2.90 7.43 7.05
CA LEU A 250 1.51 7.89 7.11
C LEU A 250 1.22 8.73 5.86
N VAL A 251 0.48 8.18 4.90
CA VAL A 251 0.30 8.80 3.56
C VAL A 251 -1.00 9.60 3.43
N LYS A 252 -2.00 9.31 4.27
CA LYS A 252 -3.28 10.02 4.30
C LYS A 252 -3.89 9.95 5.69
N LEU A 253 -4.45 11.06 6.15
CA LEU A 253 -5.09 11.23 7.44
C LEU A 253 -6.37 12.06 7.29
N THR A 254 -7.50 11.51 7.73
CA THR A 254 -8.79 12.23 7.81
C THR A 254 -9.41 12.03 9.20
N PRO A 255 -10.46 12.76 9.57
CA PRO A 255 -11.09 12.60 10.89
C PRO A 255 -11.58 11.18 11.21
N GLN A 256 -11.85 10.34 10.20
CA GLN A 256 -12.36 8.96 10.37
C GLN A 256 -11.28 7.88 10.27
N GLY A 257 -10.08 8.19 9.77
CA GLY A 257 -9.06 7.16 9.60
C GLY A 257 -7.70 7.63 9.08
N ALA A 258 -6.79 6.68 9.01
CA ALA A 258 -5.41 6.86 8.58
C ALA A 258 -4.97 5.74 7.65
N ILE A 259 -4.09 6.04 6.70
CA ILE A 259 -3.53 5.05 5.77
C ILE A 259 -2.01 5.09 5.86
N LEU A 260 -1.40 3.94 6.11
CA LEU A 260 0.06 3.79 6.18
C LEU A 260 0.56 2.80 5.14
N PHE A 261 1.70 3.13 4.50
CA PHE A 261 2.39 2.23 3.58
C PHE A 261 3.79 1.86 4.10
N GLU A 262 4.16 0.58 4.00
CA GLU A 262 5.51 0.07 4.28
C GLU A 262 5.96 -0.80 3.10
N GLY A 263 6.87 -0.29 2.27
CA GLY A 263 7.26 -0.96 1.02
C GLY A 263 6.09 -1.05 0.05
N GLY A 264 5.39 -2.19 0.02
CA GLY A 264 4.08 -2.29 -0.63
C GLY A 264 3.06 -3.09 0.17
N ALA A 265 3.24 -3.11 1.49
CA ALA A 265 2.17 -3.41 2.43
C ALA A 265 1.36 -2.14 2.70
N VAL A 266 0.06 -2.30 2.92
CA VAL A 266 -0.88 -1.22 3.20
C VAL A 266 -1.60 -1.53 4.50
N ALA A 267 -1.63 -0.56 5.42
CA ALA A 267 -2.50 -0.57 6.59
C ALA A 267 -3.53 0.54 6.47
N VAL A 268 -4.80 0.17 6.56
CA VAL A 268 -5.92 1.10 6.64
C VAL A 268 -6.44 1.03 8.07
N LEU A 269 -6.36 2.14 8.79
CA LEU A 269 -6.79 2.25 10.17
C LEU A 269 -8.07 3.08 10.21
N ALA A 270 -9.19 2.43 10.45
CA ALA A 270 -10.44 3.11 10.74
C ALA A 270 -10.56 3.37 12.26
N ARG A 271 -11.29 4.42 12.61
CA ARG A 271 -11.66 4.70 14.00
C ARG A 271 -12.72 3.72 14.54
#